data_AF-A0AAW8AJY2-F1
#
_entry.id   AF-A0AAW8AJY2-F1
#
_cell.length_a   1.000
_cell.length_b   1.000
_cell.length_c   1.000
_cell.angle_alpha   90.00
_cell.angle_beta   90.00
_cell.angle_gamma   90.00
#
_symmetry.space_group_name_H-M   'P 1'
#
loop_
_entity.id
_entity.type
_entity.pdbx_description
1 polymer ?
#
loop_
_entity_poly.entity_id
_entity_poly.type
_entity_poly.pdbx_seq_one_letter_code
_entity_poly.pdbx_strand_id
1 'polypeptide(L)'
;VVCLIFVNIFEFVYQLALSDPNCGDVLKGLVPTGETFSSTHSIGGQTPLTGALGIIGATVMPHNLYLHSAVSQTRKINRTDEDEIANAVRFSTWDSNIQLTLAFFVNSLLLIMGVAVFKTGA
;
A
#
# COMPACT_ATOMS: atom_id res chain seq x y z
N VAL A 1 -4.84 12.95 -12.79
CA VAL A 1 -4.57 12.01 -11.67
C VAL A 1 -3.51 10.98 -12.05
N VAL A 2 -3.71 10.19 -13.10
CA VAL A 2 -2.73 9.17 -13.55
C VAL A 2 -1.31 9.75 -13.74
N CYS A 3 -1.18 10.90 -14.40
CA CYS A 3 0.12 11.57 -14.56
C CYS A 3 0.82 11.91 -13.23
N LEU A 4 0.06 12.39 -12.23
CA LEU A 4 0.60 12.72 -10.91
C LEU A 4 1.08 11.47 -10.14
N ILE A 5 0.37 10.35 -10.30
CA ILE A 5 0.76 9.07 -9.68
C ILE A 5 2.09 8.60 -10.28
N PHE A 6 2.23 8.65 -11.60
CA PHE A 6 3.47 8.26 -12.27
C PHE A 6 4.66 9.13 -11.86
N VAL A 7 4.46 10.46 -11.73
CA VAL A 7 5.52 11.36 -11.28
C VAL A 7 6.00 11.00 -9.87
N ASN A 8 5.09 10.77 -8.92
CA ASN A 8 5.46 10.40 -7.55
C ASN A 8 6.18 9.05 -7.50
N ILE A 9 5.68 8.04 -8.22
CA ILE A 9 6.32 6.72 -8.27
C ILE A 9 7.73 6.84 -8.84
N PHE A 10 7.89 7.59 -9.94
CA PHE A 10 9.18 7.77 -10.58
C PHE A 10 10.18 8.47 -9.66
N GLU A 11 9.75 9.51 -8.95
CA GLU A 11 10.60 10.22 -7.98
C GLU A 11 11.09 9.30 -6.87
N PHE A 12 10.21 8.53 -6.24
CA PHE A 12 10.61 7.62 -5.16
C PHE A 12 11.52 6.49 -5.64
N VAL A 13 11.23 5.91 -6.81
CA VAL A 13 12.08 4.86 -7.39
C VAL A 13 13.45 5.43 -7.73
N TYR A 14 13.52 6.64 -8.28
CA TYR A 14 14.78 7.28 -8.62
C TYR A 14 15.65 7.56 -7.38
N GLN A 15 15.06 8.13 -6.32
CA GLN A 15 15.78 8.36 -5.05
C GLN A 15 16.26 7.05 -4.42
N LEU A 16 15.43 6.00 -4.48
CA LEU A 16 15.80 4.69 -3.94
C LEU A 16 16.91 4.04 -4.75
N ALA A 17 16.87 4.12 -6.08
CA ALA A 17 17.91 3.56 -6.95
C ALA A 17 19.28 4.21 -6.71
N LEU A 18 19.32 5.50 -6.39
CA LEU A 18 20.55 6.21 -6.03
C LEU A 18 21.08 5.84 -4.64
N SER A 19 20.21 5.35 -3.75
CA SER A 19 20.56 5.05 -2.35
C SER A 19 21.21 3.67 -2.16
N ASP A 20 21.27 2.85 -3.21
CA ASP A 20 21.78 1.46 -3.22
C ASP A 20 21.30 0.63 -2.00
N PRO A 21 19.98 0.43 -1.84
CA PRO A 21 19.43 -0.29 -0.71
C PRO A 21 19.82 -1.77 -0.76
N ASN A 22 20.10 -2.36 0.40
CA ASN A 22 20.30 -3.80 0.50
C ASN A 22 18.96 -4.53 0.24
N CYS A 23 18.77 -5.01 -0.99
CA CYS A 23 17.57 -5.75 -1.39
C CYS A 23 17.32 -7.00 -0.53
N GLY A 24 18.37 -7.63 0.01
CA GLY A 24 18.26 -8.79 0.88
C GLY A 24 17.57 -8.46 2.21
N ASP A 25 17.88 -7.32 2.80
CA ASP A 25 17.26 -6.88 4.04
C ASP A 25 15.86 -6.31 3.82
N VAL A 26 15.61 -5.68 2.67
CA VAL A 26 14.25 -5.29 2.23
C VAL A 26 13.34 -6.51 2.11
N LEU A 27 13.81 -7.59 1.47
CA LEU A 27 13.06 -8.84 1.32
C LEU A 27 12.81 -9.54 2.66
N LYS A 28 13.78 -9.51 3.58
CA LYS A 28 13.56 -10.02 4.95
C LYS A 28 12.53 -9.19 5.70
N GLY A 29 12.51 -7.87 5.51
CA GLY A 29 11.52 -6.98 6.13
C GLY A 29 10.08 -7.21 5.66
N LEU A 30 9.88 -7.82 4.50
CA LEU A 30 8.55 -8.25 4.02
C LEU A 30 8.03 -9.50 4.76
N VAL A 31 8.90 -10.25 5.44
CA VAL A 31 8.51 -11.44 6.19
C VAL A 31 7.93 -11.02 7.55
N PRO A 32 6.69 -11.44 7.89
CA PRO A 32 6.11 -11.12 9.19
C PRO A 32 6.91 -11.77 10.33
N THR A 33 7.43 -10.96 11.25
CA THR A 33 8.13 -11.42 12.45
C THR A 33 7.33 -11.11 13.72
N GLY A 34 7.43 -11.99 14.72
CA GLY A 34 6.78 -11.81 16.02
C GLY A 34 7.25 -10.56 16.78
N GLU A 35 8.40 -10.00 16.41
CA GLU A 35 8.92 -8.75 16.95
C GLU A 35 8.04 -7.54 16.62
N THR A 36 7.27 -7.60 15.53
CA THR A 36 6.30 -6.55 15.14
C THR A 36 5.20 -6.40 16.19
N PHE A 37 4.87 -7.46 16.94
CA PHE A 37 3.88 -7.45 18.01
C PHE A 37 4.49 -7.18 19.39
N SER A 38 5.81 -7.00 19.48
CA SER A 38 6.48 -6.72 20.73
C SER A 38 6.31 -5.26 21.15
N SER A 39 6.02 -5.04 22.42
CA SER A 39 5.99 -3.71 23.06
C SER A 39 7.28 -3.40 23.82
N THR A 40 8.30 -4.26 23.72
CA THR A 40 9.52 -4.17 24.54
C THR A 40 10.49 -3.09 24.07
N HIS A 41 10.49 -2.73 22.78
CA HIS A 41 11.38 -1.73 22.21
C HIS A 41 10.59 -0.45 21.85
N SER A 42 11.11 0.73 22.16
CA SER A 42 10.50 2.02 21.85
C SER A 42 11.53 2.95 21.22
N ILE A 43 11.26 3.39 19.99
CA ILE A 43 12.07 4.36 19.24
C ILE A 43 11.23 5.62 19.07
N GLY A 44 11.69 6.78 19.54
CA GLY A 44 10.95 8.04 19.41
C GLY A 44 9.57 8.05 20.09
N GLY A 45 9.36 7.22 21.12
CA GLY A 45 8.07 7.07 21.80
C GLY A 45 7.06 6.17 21.08
N GLN A 46 7.44 5.56 19.94
CA GLN A 46 6.63 4.58 19.22
C GLN A 46 7.18 3.16 19.44
N THR A 47 6.28 2.24 19.73
CA THR A 47 6.56 0.80 19.75
C THR A 47 6.27 0.17 18.39
N PRO A 48 6.90 -0.97 18.04
CA PRO A 48 6.57 -1.72 16.83
C PRO A 48 5.06 -1.99 16.68
N LEU A 49 4.40 -2.35 17.78
CA LEU A 49 2.96 -2.60 17.81
C LEU A 49 2.14 -1.33 17.50
N THR A 50 2.49 -0.19 18.07
CA THR A 50 1.77 1.08 17.82
C THR A 50 1.98 1.58 16.38
N GLY A 51 3.19 1.43 15.83
CA GLY A 51 3.46 1.71 14.42
C GLY A 51 2.66 0.79 13.48
N ALA A 52 2.65 -0.52 13.75
CA ALA A 52 1.89 -1.49 12.96
C ALA A 52 0.38 -1.22 13.00
N LEU A 53 -0.19 -0.98 14.18
CA LEU A 53 -1.60 -0.61 14.34
C LEU A 53 -1.92 0.72 13.62
N GLY A 54 -1.00 1.68 13.65
CA GLY A 54 -1.12 2.95 12.93
C GLY A 54 -1.19 2.74 11.41
N ILE A 55 -0.32 1.90 10.84
CA ILE A 55 -0.34 1.56 9.41
C ILE A 55 -1.67 0.87 9.05
N ILE A 56 -2.11 -0.11 9.84
CA ILE A 56 -3.39 -0.81 9.59
C ILE A 56 -4.55 0.19 9.62
N GLY A 57 -4.63 1.04 10.63
CA GLY A 57 -5.69 2.04 10.78
C GLY A 57 -5.72 3.07 9.65
N ALA A 58 -4.55 3.48 9.13
CA ALA A 58 -4.45 4.47 8.07
C ALA A 58 -4.79 3.93 6.67
N THR A 59 -4.66 2.63 6.43
CA THR A 59 -4.91 2.03 5.09
C THR A 59 -6.39 1.94 4.73
N VAL A 60 -7.28 1.83 5.71
CA VAL A 60 -8.72 1.73 5.47
C VAL A 60 -9.32 3.14 5.44
N MET A 61 -9.44 3.68 4.24
CA MET A 61 -9.95 5.03 4.02
C MET A 61 -11.47 4.98 3.70
N PRO A 62 -12.36 5.39 4.62
CA PRO A 62 -13.79 5.10 4.52
C PRO A 62 -14.45 5.72 3.29
N HIS A 63 -14.01 6.90 2.87
CA HIS A 63 -14.55 7.55 1.67
C HIS A 63 -14.23 6.78 0.38
N ASN A 64 -13.12 6.03 0.32
CA ASN A 64 -12.77 5.25 -0.85
C ASN A 64 -13.72 4.06 -1.04
N LEU A 65 -14.26 3.50 0.06
CA LEU A 65 -15.29 2.47 0.01
C LEU A 65 -16.58 3.01 -0.64
N TYR A 66 -17.00 4.22 -0.26
CA TYR A 66 -18.18 4.86 -0.86
C TYR A 66 -17.97 5.22 -2.32
N LEU A 67 -16.81 5.81 -2.66
CA LEU A 67 -16.48 6.20 -4.03
C LEU A 67 -16.39 4.99 -4.96
N HIS A 68 -15.68 3.94 -4.55
CA HIS A 68 -15.55 2.71 -5.35
C HIS A 68 -16.90 1.98 -5.51
N SER A 69 -17.75 2.01 -4.49
CA SER A 69 -19.13 1.50 -4.57
C SER A 69 -19.98 2.26 -5.59
N ALA A 70 -19.83 3.60 -5.67
CA ALA A 70 -20.54 4.41 -6.66
C ALA A 70 -19.98 4.20 -8.09
N VAL A 71 -18.65 4.14 -8.24
CA VAL A 71 -17.98 3.95 -9.54
C VAL A 71 -18.27 2.57 -10.13
N SER A 72 -18.26 1.51 -9.32
CA SER A 72 -18.60 0.16 -9.79
C SER A 72 -20.03 0.06 -10.33
N GLN A 73 -20.96 0.88 -9.83
CA GLN A 73 -22.35 0.94 -10.30
C GLN A 73 -22.56 1.75 -11.59
N THR A 74 -21.55 2.50 -12.06
CA THR A 74 -21.65 3.25 -13.34
C THR A 74 -21.58 2.35 -14.57
N ARG A 75 -21.09 1.09 -14.42
CA ARG A 75 -21.11 0.09 -15.49
C ARG A 75 -22.53 -0.45 -15.66
N LYS A 76 -23.05 -0.35 -16.89
CA LYS A 76 -24.31 -0.98 -17.27
C LYS A 76 -24.12 -2.49 -17.22
N ILE A 77 -24.71 -3.13 -16.21
CA ILE A 77 -24.68 -4.59 -16.01
C ILE A 77 -26.12 -5.08 -16.13
N ASN A 78 -26.34 -6.13 -16.91
CA ASN A 78 -27.61 -6.83 -16.92
C ASN A 78 -27.80 -7.60 -15.60
N ARG A 79 -28.62 -7.07 -14.69
CA ARG A 79 -28.88 -7.69 -13.38
C ARG A 79 -29.74 -8.97 -13.44
N THR A 80 -30.21 -9.34 -14.62
CA THR A 80 -30.98 -10.57 -14.85
C THR A 80 -30.13 -11.73 -15.36
N ASP A 81 -28.86 -11.49 -15.70
CA ASP A 81 -27.91 -12.51 -16.13
C ASP A 81 -26.83 -12.74 -15.06
N GLU A 82 -26.85 -13.90 -14.41
CA GLU A 82 -25.89 -14.26 -13.34
C GLU A 82 -24.45 -14.31 -13.85
N ASP A 83 -24.23 -14.71 -15.10
CA ASP A 83 -22.88 -14.80 -15.68
C ASP A 83 -22.30 -13.41 -15.93
N GLU A 84 -23.13 -12.45 -16.35
CA GLU A 84 -22.71 -11.05 -16.56
C GLU A 84 -22.37 -10.37 -15.23
N ILE A 85 -23.14 -10.65 -14.17
CA ILE A 85 -22.85 -10.16 -12.81
C ILE A 85 -21.53 -10.76 -12.30
N ALA A 86 -21.33 -12.07 -12.43
CA ALA A 86 -20.11 -12.73 -11.97
C ALA A 86 -18.87 -12.17 -12.68
N ASN A 87 -18.97 -11.94 -13.99
CA ASN A 87 -17.87 -11.37 -14.77
C ASN A 87 -17.60 -9.90 -14.39
N ALA A 88 -18.65 -9.10 -14.18
CA ALA A 88 -18.51 -7.72 -13.73
C ALA A 88 -17.83 -7.60 -12.36
N VAL A 89 -18.19 -8.48 -11.40
CA VAL A 89 -17.51 -8.57 -10.10
C VAL A 89 -16.04 -8.95 -10.30
N ARG A 90 -15.75 -9.97 -11.11
CA ARG A 90 -14.37 -10.42 -11.36
C ARG A 90 -13.49 -9.31 -11.93
N PHE A 91 -14.01 -8.55 -12.89
CA PHE A 91 -13.29 -7.40 -13.45
C PHE A 91 -13.10 -6.29 -12.43
N SER A 92 -14.14 -5.97 -11.65
CA SER A 92 -14.02 -4.94 -10.61
C SER A 92 -13.01 -5.33 -9.53
N THR A 93 -12.99 -6.59 -9.09
CA THR A 93 -12.02 -7.09 -8.12
C THR A 93 -10.60 -7.06 -8.69
N TRP A 94 -10.41 -7.41 -9.96
CA TRP A 94 -9.09 -7.40 -10.58
C TRP A 94 -8.53 -5.98 -10.71
N ASP A 95 -9.37 -5.03 -11.14
CA ASP A 95 -9.02 -3.61 -11.20
C ASP A 95 -8.63 -3.07 -9.81
N SER A 96 -9.44 -3.35 -8.78
CA SER A 96 -9.12 -2.94 -7.40
C SER A 96 -7.82 -3.57 -6.88
N ASN A 97 -7.59 -4.86 -7.13
CA ASN A 97 -6.38 -5.54 -6.68
C ASN A 97 -5.12 -4.95 -7.30
N ILE A 98 -5.16 -4.57 -8.59
CA ILE A 98 -4.03 -3.93 -9.26
C ILE A 98 -3.74 -2.56 -8.62
N GLN A 99 -4.77 -1.75 -8.41
CA GLN A 99 -4.64 -0.43 -7.80
C GLN A 99 -4.11 -0.52 -6.36
N LEU A 100 -4.63 -1.45 -5.55
CA LEU A 100 -4.19 -1.67 -4.17
C LEU A 100 -2.75 -2.22 -4.10
N THR A 101 -2.38 -3.08 -5.05
CA THR A 101 -1.01 -3.62 -5.15
C THR A 101 -0.01 -2.50 -5.48
N LEU A 102 -0.36 -1.60 -6.39
CA LEU A 102 0.46 -0.41 -6.68
C LEU A 102 0.57 0.50 -5.44
N ALA A 103 -0.52 0.72 -4.71
CA ALA A 103 -0.50 1.49 -3.47
C ALA A 103 0.38 0.84 -2.40
N PHE A 104 0.36 -0.50 -2.29
CA PHE A 104 1.27 -1.24 -1.42
C PHE A 104 2.73 -0.97 -1.76
N PHE A 105 3.11 -1.06 -3.03
CA PHE A 105 4.49 -0.76 -3.46
C PHE A 105 4.91 0.67 -3.13
N VAL A 106 4.03 1.66 -3.34
CA VAL A 106 4.33 3.05 -2.97
C VAL A 106 4.55 3.20 -1.46
N ASN A 107 3.71 2.57 -0.63
CA ASN A 107 3.89 2.59 0.83
C ASN A 107 5.18 1.89 1.26
N SER A 108 5.55 0.77 0.64
CA SER A 108 6.83 0.10 0.88
C SER A 108 8.02 0.96 0.46
N LEU A 109 7.95 1.63 -0.70
CA LEU A 109 9.00 2.54 -1.16
C LEU A 109 9.22 3.70 -0.17
N LEU A 110 8.14 4.29 0.35
CA LEU A 110 8.21 5.33 1.37
C LEU A 110 8.92 4.85 2.64
N LEU A 111 8.60 3.63 3.10
CA LEU A 111 9.22 3.05 4.29
C LEU A 111 10.72 2.78 4.06
N ILE A 112 11.07 2.16 2.94
CA ILE A 112 12.47 1.86 2.59
C ILE A 112 13.26 3.16 2.42
N MET A 113 12.70 4.17 1.76
CA MET A 113 13.32 5.49 1.61
C MET A 113 13.60 6.12 2.98
N GLY A 114 12.66 6.01 3.93
CA GLY A 114 12.82 6.42 5.33
C GLY A 114 14.06 5.81 6.01
N VAL A 115 14.44 4.59 5.64
CA VAL A 115 15.56 3.85 6.25
C VAL A 115 16.86 4.02 5.46
N ALA A 116 16.78 4.01 4.13
CA ALA A 116 17.94 3.99 3.24
C ALA A 116 18.48 5.39 2.94
N VAL A 117 17.59 6.37 2.74
CA VAL A 117 17.97 7.73 2.33
C VAL A 117 18.20 8.63 3.54
N PHE A 118 17.37 8.50 4.58
CA PHE A 118 17.50 9.31 5.79
C PHE A 118 18.43 8.65 6.81
N LYS A 119 19.31 9.46 7.40
CA LYS A 119 20.22 9.01 8.46
C LYS A 119 19.40 8.66 9.72
N THR A 120 19.79 7.60 10.43
CA THR A 120 19.09 7.13 11.63
C THR A 120 19.02 8.24 12.70
N GLY A 121 17.84 8.86 12.83
CA GLY A 121 17.44 9.77 13.90
C GLY A 121 18.45 10.88 14.28
N ALA A 122 18.39 12.02 13.60
CA ALA A 122 18.73 13.30 14.23
C ALA A 122 17.56 13.78 15.09
#